data_AF-A0A7Y1ZFV0-F1
#
_entry.id   AF-A0A7Y1ZFV0-F1
#
_cell.length_a   1.000
_cell.length_b   1.000
_cell.length_c   1.000
_cell.angle_alpha   90.00
_cell.angle_beta   90.00
_cell.angle_gamma   90.00
#
_symmetry.space_group_name_H-M   'P 1'
#
loop_
_entity.id
_entity.type
_entity.pdbx_description
1 polymer ?
#
loop_
_entity_poly.entity_id
_entity_poly.type
_entity_poly.pdbx_seq_one_letter_code
_entity_poly.pdbx_strand_id
1 'polypeptide(L)' 'MNRFIELANQMNEEGIQRNLVGAALLTAAGVYSSYVVGGNAGGLNESGIEKLTTMFKHELERVEAAKKSRTPPPAT' A
#
# COMPACT_ATOMS: atom_id res chain seq x y z
N MET A 1 -6.01 -6.62 5.15
CA MET A 1 -6.14 -6.07 3.78
C MET A 1 -7.57 -5.64 3.49
N ASN A 2 -8.55 -6.55 3.49
CA ASN A 2 -9.96 -6.23 3.17
C ASN A 2 -10.53 -5.04 3.98
N ARG A 3 -10.30 -5.00 5.29
CA ARG A 3 -10.71 -3.85 6.14
C ARG A 3 -10.15 -2.50 5.69
N PHE A 4 -8.92 -2.45 5.17
CA PHE A 4 -8.34 -1.20 4.65
C PHE A 4 -8.98 -0.79 3.32
N ILE A 5 -9.33 -1.78 2.48
CA ILE A 5 -10.03 -1.54 1.21
C ILE A 5 -11.47 -1.10 1.46
N GLU A 6 -12.16 -1.72 2.41
CA GLU A 6 -13.52 -1.33 2.83
C GLU A 6 -13.54 0.12 3.32
N LEU A 7 -12.62 0.50 4.22
CA LEU A 7 -12.49 1.87 4.68
C LEU A 7 -12.20 2.84 3.52
N ALA A 8 -11.28 2.48 2.62
CA ALA A 8 -10.95 3.32 1.47
C ALA A 8 -12.13 3.49 0.50
N ASN A 9 -12.95 2.46 0.33
CA ASN A 9 -14.17 2.53 -0.46
C ASN A 9 -15.21 3.44 0.21
N GLN A 10 -15.41 3.31 1.53
CA GLN A 10 -16.30 4.18 2.30
C GLN A 10 -15.88 5.65 2.19
N MET A 11 -14.59 5.96 2.36
CA MET A 11 -14.08 7.33 2.17
C MET A 11 -14.36 7.88 0.77
N ASN A 12 -14.27 7.03 -0.26
CA ASN A 12 -14.59 7.43 -1.63
C ASN A 12 -16.11 7.63 -1.83
N GLU A 13 -16.96 6.82 -1.18
CA GLU A 13 -18.42 7.00 -1.15
C GLU A 13 -18.84 8.28 -0.43
N GLU A 14 -18.08 8.71 0.57
CA GLU A 14 -18.23 9.99 1.28
C GLU A 14 -17.78 11.21 0.43
N GLY A 15 -17.30 10.98 -0.80
CA GLY A 15 -16.92 12.04 -1.74
C GLY A 15 -15.45 12.46 -1.66
N ILE A 16 -14.62 11.77 -0.88
CA ILE A 16 -13.18 12.02 -0.84
C ILE A 16 -12.56 11.50 -2.14
N GLN A 17 -11.75 12.33 -2.80
CA GLN A 17 -11.16 11.96 -4.08
C GLN A 17 -10.26 10.71 -3.94
N ARG A 18 -10.40 9.76 -4.86
CA ARG A 18 -9.66 8.47 -4.85
C ARG A 18 -8.14 8.63 -4.75
N ASN A 19 -7.56 9.63 -5.42
CA ASN A 19 -6.13 9.94 -5.32
C ASN A 19 -5.73 10.36 -3.90
N LEU A 20 -6.56 11.14 -3.22
CA LEU A 20 -6.35 11.57 -1.85
C LEU A 20 -6.48 10.40 -0.86
N VAL A 21 -7.48 9.53 -1.06
CA VAL A 21 -7.62 8.27 -0.29
C VAL A 21 -6.38 7.39 -0.48
N GLY A 22 -5.90 7.25 -1.72
CA GLY A 22 -4.69 6.50 -2.03
C GLY A 22 -3.44 7.08 -1.35
N ALA A 23 -3.27 8.40 -1.39
CA ALA A 23 -2.17 9.09 -0.72
C ALA A 23 -2.23 8.89 0.81
N ALA A 24 -3.42 8.97 1.41
CA ALA A 24 -3.61 8.73 2.84
C ALA A 24 -3.25 7.29 3.24
N LEU A 25 -3.66 6.30 2.44
CA LEU A 25 -3.29 4.90 2.66
C LEU A 25 -1.78 4.68 2.57
N LEU A 26 -1.09 5.32 1.62
CA LEU A 26 0.35 5.23 1.50
C LEU A 26 1.06 5.81 2.73
N THR A 27 0.62 6.98 3.21
CA THR A 27 1.13 7.59 4.43
C THR A 27 0.90 6.70 5.65
N ALA A 28 -0.31 6.16 5.81
CA ALA A 28 -0.64 5.25 6.90
C ALA A 28 0.22 3.97 6.86
N ALA A 29 0.43 3.41 5.67
CA ALA A 29 1.32 2.27 5.48
C ALA A 29 2.78 2.60 5.85
N GLY A 30 3.27 3.78 5.45
CA GLY A 30 4.61 4.26 5.80
C GLY A 30 4.80 4.42 7.32
N VAL A 31 3.85 5.07 7.99
CA VAL A 31 3.86 5.24 9.45
C VAL A 31 3.84 3.89 10.16
N TYR A 32 2.93 2.99 9.80
CA TYR A 32 2.85 1.69 10.46
C TYR A 32 4.12 0.84 10.21
N SER A 33 4.63 0.87 8.99
CA SER A 33 5.83 0.13 8.60
C SER A 33 7.11 0.71 9.22
N SER A 34 7.12 1.99 9.61
CA SER A 34 8.27 2.59 10.27
C SER A 34 8.55 1.97 11.63
N TYR A 35 7.51 1.54 12.35
CA TYR A 35 7.65 0.79 13.60
C TYR A 35 8.15 -0.64 13.39
N VAL A 36 7.86 -1.24 12.23
CA VAL A 36 8.36 -2.58 11.87
C VAL A 36 9.86 -2.56 11.60
N VAL A 37 10.37 -1.49 10.98
CA VAL A 37 11.78 -1.38 10.59
C VAL A 37 12.62 -0.67 11.64
N GLY A 38 12.13 0.43 12.22
CA GLY A 38 12.81 1.25 13.22
C GLY A 38 12.53 0.87 14.68
N GLY A 39 11.71 -0.16 14.91
CA GLY A 39 11.30 -0.60 16.24
C GLY A 39 10.40 0.44 16.95
N ASN A 40 10.38 0.41 18.28
CA ASN A 40 9.43 1.19 19.09
C ASN A 40 9.54 2.71 18.92
N ALA A 41 10.69 3.23 18.47
CA ALA A 41 10.86 4.65 18.21
C ALA A 41 10.22 5.10 16.87
N GLY A 42 9.96 4.17 15.95
CA GLY A 42 9.36 4.45 14.64
C GLY A 42 10.20 5.34 13.71
N GLY A 43 11.39 5.77 14.14
CA GLY A 43 12.32 6.56 13.35
C GLY A 43 13.09 5.70 12.37
N LEU A 44 13.12 6.11 11.11
CA LEU A 44 13.91 5.45 10.07
C LEU A 44 15.19 6.24 9.84
N ASN A 45 16.33 5.56 9.93
CA ASN A 45 17.58 6.04 9.33
C ASN A 45 17.58 5.69 7.82
N GLU A 46 18.63 6.11 7.10
CA GLU A 46 18.75 5.89 5.65
C GLU A 46 18.57 4.42 5.26
N SER A 47 19.22 3.50 5.98
CA SER A 47 19.06 2.04 5.77
C SER A 47 17.64 1.56 6.02
N GLY A 48 16.95 2.12 7.01
CA GLY A 48 15.54 1.82 7.28
C GLY A 48 14.61 2.27 6.16
N ILE A 49 14.87 3.44 5.57
CA ILE A 49 14.14 3.94 4.40
C ILE A 49 14.36 3.01 3.20
N GLU A 50 15.60 2.61 2.94
CA GLU A 50 15.94 1.71 1.83
C GLU A 50 15.25 0.34 1.98
N LYS A 51 15.29 -0.23 3.18
CA LYS A 51 14.62 -1.50 3.49
C LYS A 51 13.11 -1.42 3.26
N LEU A 52 12.47 -0.37 3.76
CA LEU A 52 11.02 -0.18 3.63
C LEU A 52 10.62 0.05 2.18
N THR A 53 11.43 0.79 1.42
CA THR A 53 11.21 1.01 -0.02
C THR A 53 11.32 -0.30 -0.81
N THR A 54 12.32 -1.12 -0.50
CA THR A 54 12.50 -2.46 -1.11
C THR A 54 11.31 -3.37 -0.82
N MET A 55 10.85 -3.41 0.43
CA MET A 55 9.65 -4.18 0.80
C MET A 55 8.41 -3.70 0.04
N PHE A 56 8.21 -2.38 -0.06
CA PHE A 56 7.07 -1.82 -0.77
C PHE A 56 7.11 -2.13 -2.26
N LYS A 57 8.29 -2.07 -2.89
CA LYS A 57 8.49 -2.48 -4.29
C LYS A 57 8.06 -3.93 -4.52
N HIS A 58 8.50 -4.87 -3.69
CA HIS A 58 8.12 -6.28 -3.82
C HIS A 58 6.61 -6.49 -3.68
N GLU A 59 5.95 -5.76 -2.78
CA GLU A 59 4.48 -5.85 -2.65
C GLU A 59 3.75 -5.31 -3.89
N LEU A 60 4.22 -4.21 -4.49
CA LEU A 60 3.66 -3.70 -5.74
C LEU A 60 3.82 -4.71 -6.89
N GLU A 61 4.99 -5.33 -7.02
CA GLU A 61 5.26 -6.38 -8.00
C GLU A 61 4.32 -7.58 -7.80
N ARG A 62 4.10 -8.01 -6.55
CA ARG A 62 3.18 -9.09 -6.20
C ARG A 62 1.73 -8.76 -6.55
N VAL A 63 1.28 -7.54 -6.24
CA VAL A 63 -0.08 -7.08 -6.56
C VAL A 63 -0.29 -7.04 -8.08
N GLU A 64 0.68 -6.54 -8.84
CA GLU A 64 0.60 -6.48 -10.29
C GLU A 64 0.57 -7.88 -10.92
N ALA A 65 1.42 -8.79 -10.46
CA ALA A 65 1.40 -10.19 -10.90
C ALA A 65 0.03 -10.84 -10.65
N ALA A 66 -0.56 -10.61 -9.47
CA ALA A 66 -1.89 -11.14 -9.12
C ALA A 66 -3.03 -10.54 -9.95
N LYS A 67 -2.90 -9.29 -10.42
CA LYS A 67 -3.86 -8.67 -11.35
C LYS A 67 -3.75 -9.29 -12.73
N LYS A 68 -2.53 -9.43 -13.25
CA LYS A 68 -2.27 -10.04 -14.56
C LYS A 68 -2.78 -11.48 -14.65
N SER A 69 -2.65 -12.26 -13.59
CA SER A 69 -3.15 -13.65 -13.54
C SER A 69 -4.68 -13.76 -13.49
N ARG A 70 -5.40 -12.67 -13.18
CA ARG A 70 -6.88 -12.64 -13.11
C ARG A 70 -7.52 -12.07 -14.37
N THR A 71 -6.75 -11.49 -15.30
CA THR A 71 -7.26 -11.08 -16.60
C THR A 71 -7.57 -12.33 -17.43
N PRO A 72 -8.84 -12.60 -17.80
CA PRO A 72 -9.15 -13.69 -18.72
C PRO A 72 -8.47 -13.44 -20.08
N PRO A 73 -8.06 -14.47 -20.83
CA PRO A 73 -7.56 -14.27 -22.19
C PRO A 73 -8.60 -13.49 -23.03
N PRO A 74 -8.18 -12.64 -23.98
CA PRO A 74 -9.10 -11.94 -24.87
C PRO A 74 -10.01 -12.97 -25.54
N ALA A 75 -11.33 -12.73 -25.48
CA ALA A 75 -12.30 -13.58 -26.16
C ALA A 75 -11.97 -13.58 -27.66
N THR A 76 -11.70 -14.77 -28.20
CA THR A 76 -11.48 -15.05 -29.62
C THR A 76 -12.68 -14.68 -30.48
#